data_AF-A0A841HFZ2-F1
#
_entry.id   AF-A0A841HFZ2-F1
#
_cell.length_a   1.000
_cell.length_b   1.000
_cell.length_c   1.000
_cell.angle_alpha   90.00
_cell.angle_beta   90.00
_cell.angle_gamma   90.00
#
_symmetry.space_group_name_H-M   'P 1'
#
loop_
_entity.id
_entity.type
_entity.pdbx_description
1 polymer ?
#
loop_
_entity_poly.entity_id
_entity_poly.type
_entity_poly.pdbx_seq_one_letter_code
_entity_poly.pdbx_strand_id
1 'polypeptide(L)'
;MTADLIALVVLQLLSLLIVGLGTLYSLQRRRLYSFLFLGLLAYQGVTALGLGPLMEEFGAEAVYKSQGVILAGSTILVATIMFLERVSASVLRPISLNPALAVKEAWSKYATIVVLCAVVTLAIAMRRGSTLLTVNWEDVRAEATFVDSIATLLQFFVFPAAWLAYRAHKPFWAVMFAILAVVLFALLGSRAALLAGLAVIAIDIIRSPLTRKAKFRVVAIVALAGLLLHIVGRVVRGLGVGGIYGLLTGEINFQGLLEEVGESVEWTGGEFEIARYLVFVVQNGPFADVSPLTSVTRWFTMYVPRPLVPDLKPEDVTYALWRHAANGGVFDSYAAIDQMLLLLQQGDTGSIHPMLWGEFWVNGGWIAIPLSAVLLAFQAVLLERVLERVPPIAAVLVMPATAVGWLMVARGNSVIGLGYTYYLLPVAMLICVALGMIQWASTGRGPVLRDPAPPLQ
;
A
#
# COMPACT_ATOMS: atom_id res chain seq x y z
N MET A 1 11.81 35.49 2.68
CA MET A 1 11.40 34.44 1.73
C MET A 1 11.89 34.85 0.36
N THR A 2 12.78 34.06 -0.27
CA THR A 2 13.35 34.38 -1.59
C THR A 2 12.28 34.25 -2.69
N ALA A 3 12.48 34.90 -3.84
CA ALA A 3 11.58 34.75 -4.99
C ALA A 3 11.42 33.28 -5.41
N ASP A 4 12.50 32.49 -5.27
CA ASP A 4 12.47 31.06 -5.59
C ASP A 4 11.58 30.23 -4.67
N LEU A 5 11.66 30.49 -3.37
CA LEU A 5 10.81 29.79 -2.40
C LEU A 5 9.33 30.14 -2.63
N ILE A 6 9.01 31.38 -3.03
CA ILE A 6 7.64 31.77 -3.37
C ILE A 6 7.12 30.96 -4.56
N ALA A 7 7.88 30.89 -5.65
CA ALA A 7 7.46 30.17 -6.85
C ALA A 7 7.33 28.66 -6.60
N LEU A 8 8.22 28.06 -5.80
CA LEU A 8 8.12 26.66 -5.37
C LEU A 8 6.87 26.40 -4.53
N VAL A 9 6.56 27.27 -3.58
CA VAL A 9 5.32 27.19 -2.80
C VAL A 9 4.10 27.26 -3.72
N VAL A 10 4.10 28.15 -4.72
CA VAL A 10 3.01 28.24 -5.71
C VAL A 10 2.86 26.94 -6.50
N LEU A 11 3.95 26.36 -7.02
CA LEU A 11 3.90 25.08 -7.75
C LEU A 11 3.38 23.94 -6.87
N GLN A 12 3.84 23.87 -5.62
CA GLN A 12 3.40 22.87 -4.66
C GLN A 12 1.91 23.03 -4.30
N LEU A 13 1.42 24.27 -4.14
CA LEU A 13 0.01 24.56 -3.90
C LEU A 13 -0.87 24.19 -5.10
N LEU A 14 -0.42 24.44 -6.34
CA LEU A 14 -1.12 24.01 -7.54
C LEU A 14 -1.22 22.48 -7.61
N SER A 15 -0.13 21.78 -7.31
CA SER A 15 -0.10 20.33 -7.28
C SER A 15 -1.06 19.76 -6.21
N LEU A 16 -1.01 20.33 -5.00
CA LEU A 16 -1.92 19.97 -3.89
C LEU A 16 -3.38 20.22 -4.25
N LEU A 17 -3.68 21.32 -4.96
CA LEU A 17 -5.02 21.61 -5.44
C LEU A 17 -5.50 20.52 -6.41
N ILE A 18 -4.68 20.13 -7.38
CA ILE A 18 -5.02 19.11 -8.38
C ILE A 18 -5.27 17.75 -7.72
N VAL A 19 -4.36 17.28 -6.86
CA VAL A 19 -4.53 16.01 -6.14
C VAL A 19 -5.67 16.09 -5.13
N GLY A 20 -5.87 17.24 -4.48
CA GLY A 20 -7.00 17.50 -3.60
C GLY A 20 -8.34 17.39 -4.33
N LEU A 21 -8.47 17.96 -5.53
CA LEU A 21 -9.65 17.81 -6.37
C LEU A 21 -9.88 16.35 -6.79
N GLY A 22 -8.82 15.62 -7.18
CA GLY A 22 -8.90 14.18 -7.47
C GLY A 22 -9.33 13.35 -6.26
N THR A 23 -8.82 13.67 -5.07
CA THR A 23 -9.21 13.06 -3.80
C THR A 23 -10.69 13.31 -3.50
N LEU A 24 -11.14 14.55 -3.61
CA LEU A 24 -12.54 14.91 -3.37
C LEU A 24 -13.48 14.22 -4.37
N TYR A 25 -13.11 14.22 -5.66
CA TYR A 25 -13.85 13.56 -6.72
C TYR A 25 -14.01 12.05 -6.45
N SER A 26 -12.91 11.36 -6.17
CA SER A 26 -12.89 9.91 -5.93
C SER A 26 -13.62 9.52 -4.64
N LEU A 27 -13.46 10.28 -3.55
CA LEU A 27 -14.21 10.06 -2.30
C LEU A 27 -15.72 10.26 -2.48
N GLN A 28 -16.13 11.29 -3.23
CA GLN A 28 -17.55 11.54 -3.53
C GLN A 28 -18.18 10.37 -4.29
N ARG A 29 -17.42 9.79 -5.22
CA ARG A 29 -17.82 8.62 -6.00
C ARG A 29 -17.58 7.28 -5.30
N ARG A 30 -17.12 7.31 -4.04
CA ARG A 30 -16.88 6.13 -3.19
C ARG A 30 -15.88 5.13 -3.80
N ARG A 31 -14.89 5.68 -4.51
CA ARG A 31 -13.92 4.91 -5.31
C ARG A 31 -12.82 4.31 -4.46
N LEU A 32 -12.38 3.11 -4.80
CA LEU A 32 -11.31 2.41 -4.07
C LEU A 32 -9.95 3.04 -4.36
N TYR A 33 -9.71 3.50 -5.59
CA TYR A 33 -8.48 4.23 -5.91
C TYR A 33 -8.40 5.62 -5.23
N SER A 34 -9.41 6.04 -4.45
CA SER A 34 -9.28 7.25 -3.59
C SER A 34 -8.12 7.15 -2.61
N PHE A 35 -7.73 5.93 -2.20
CA PHE A 35 -6.54 5.69 -1.38
C PHE A 35 -5.24 6.10 -2.10
N LEU A 36 -5.16 5.98 -3.43
CA LEU A 36 -4.01 6.46 -4.21
C LEU A 36 -3.88 7.97 -4.06
N PHE A 37 -4.99 8.70 -4.25
CA PHE A 37 -4.99 10.15 -4.12
C PHE A 37 -4.77 10.63 -2.68
N LEU A 38 -5.32 9.93 -1.68
CA LEU A 38 -5.03 10.22 -0.27
C LEU A 38 -3.53 10.05 0.04
N GLY A 39 -2.91 8.99 -0.46
CA GLY A 39 -1.46 8.79 -0.34
C GLY A 39 -0.68 9.91 -1.03
N LEU A 40 -1.00 10.23 -2.29
CA LEU A 40 -0.34 11.32 -3.02
C LEU A 40 -0.51 12.67 -2.32
N LEU A 41 -1.69 12.95 -1.75
CA LEU A 41 -1.96 14.17 -1.00
C LEU A 41 -1.11 14.25 0.26
N ALA A 42 -1.00 13.15 1.00
CA ALA A 42 -0.16 13.07 2.20
C ALA A 42 1.32 13.31 1.85
N TYR A 43 1.83 12.63 0.82
CA TYR A 43 3.22 12.79 0.39
C TYR A 43 3.55 14.19 -0.11
N GLN A 44 2.66 14.80 -0.91
CA GLN A 44 2.83 16.19 -1.31
C GLN A 44 2.76 17.16 -0.13
N GLY A 45 1.94 16.87 0.89
CA GLY A 45 1.90 17.64 2.12
C GLY A 45 3.24 17.60 2.86
N VAL A 46 3.87 16.43 2.97
CA VAL A 46 5.22 16.27 3.55
C VAL A 46 6.26 17.02 2.73
N THR A 47 6.24 16.90 1.40
CA THR A 47 7.15 17.64 0.50
C THR A 47 7.00 19.16 0.68
N ALA A 48 5.77 19.66 0.88
CA ALA A 48 5.50 21.08 1.10
C ALA A 48 6.17 21.61 2.38
N LEU A 49 6.18 20.81 3.45
CA LEU A 49 6.86 21.16 4.70
C LEU A 49 8.38 21.12 4.56
N GLY A 50 8.91 20.36 3.60
CA GLY A 50 10.33 20.16 3.37
C GLY A 50 10.99 21.04 2.32
N LEU A 51 10.26 21.97 1.68
CA LEU A 51 10.81 22.73 0.55
C LEU A 51 12.08 23.52 0.90
N GLY A 52 12.14 24.15 2.07
CA GLY A 52 13.31 24.90 2.54
C GLY A 52 14.56 24.01 2.67
N PRO A 53 14.52 22.99 3.54
CA PRO A 53 15.63 22.04 3.68
C PRO A 53 16.05 21.37 2.35
N LEU A 54 15.10 21.01 1.49
CA LEU A 54 15.39 20.41 0.19
C LEU A 54 16.13 21.38 -0.75
N MET A 55 15.79 22.68 -0.71
CA MET A 55 16.50 23.71 -1.49
C MET A 55 17.92 23.94 -0.97
N GLU A 56 18.11 23.90 0.35
CA GLU A 56 19.42 24.02 0.97
C GLU A 56 20.33 22.84 0.61
N GLU A 57 19.77 21.62 0.59
CA GLU A 57 20.50 20.38 0.28
C GLU A 57 20.80 20.21 -1.22
N PHE A 58 19.80 20.38 -2.10
CA PHE A 58 19.93 20.04 -3.53
C PHE A 58 20.01 21.26 -4.48
N GLY A 59 19.80 22.47 -3.97
CA GLY A 59 19.67 23.68 -4.77
C GLY A 59 18.28 23.87 -5.37
N ALA A 60 17.94 25.12 -5.67
CA ALA A 60 16.59 25.50 -6.15
C ALA A 60 16.20 24.80 -7.46
N GLU A 61 17.13 24.68 -8.42
CA GLU A 61 16.87 24.10 -9.74
C GLU A 61 16.36 22.65 -9.66
N ALA A 62 17.01 21.81 -8.86
CA ALA A 62 16.62 20.41 -8.67
C ALA A 62 15.22 20.30 -8.04
N VAL A 63 14.93 21.15 -7.05
CA VAL A 63 13.62 21.20 -6.40
C VAL A 63 12.54 21.68 -7.38
N TYR A 64 12.80 22.70 -8.20
CA TYR A 64 11.87 23.16 -9.23
C TYR A 64 11.52 22.07 -10.24
N LYS A 65 12.53 21.38 -10.74
CA LYS A 65 12.35 20.28 -11.69
C LYS A 65 11.49 19.18 -11.07
N SER A 66 11.74 18.85 -9.80
CA SER A 66 10.97 17.85 -9.04
C SER A 66 9.50 18.27 -8.86
N GLN A 67 9.25 19.54 -8.53
CA GLN A 67 7.90 20.09 -8.44
C GLN A 67 7.18 20.08 -9.79
N GLY A 68 7.89 20.38 -10.88
CA GLY A 68 7.36 20.27 -12.24
C GLY A 68 6.95 18.83 -12.59
N VAL A 69 7.75 17.85 -12.21
CA VAL A 69 7.45 16.42 -12.38
C VAL A 69 6.19 16.00 -11.61
N ILE A 70 6.08 16.39 -10.33
CA ILE A 70 4.89 16.11 -9.51
C ILE A 70 3.65 16.74 -10.15
N LEU A 71 3.73 18.02 -10.54
CA LEU A 71 2.60 18.77 -11.09
C LEU A 71 2.11 18.16 -12.41
N ALA A 72 3.03 17.91 -13.34
CA ALA A 72 2.71 17.31 -14.63
C ALA A 72 2.09 15.91 -14.47
N GLY A 73 2.74 15.04 -13.69
CA GLY A 73 2.26 13.69 -13.44
C GLY A 73 0.88 13.66 -12.78
N SER A 74 0.69 14.48 -11.75
CA SER A 74 -0.58 14.56 -11.01
C SER A 74 -1.72 15.07 -11.90
N THR A 75 -1.45 16.07 -12.73
CA THR A 75 -2.42 16.63 -13.70
C THR A 75 -2.89 15.56 -14.68
N ILE A 76 -1.94 14.84 -15.29
CA ILE A 76 -2.23 13.80 -16.27
C ILE A 76 -3.01 12.65 -15.61
N LEU A 77 -2.54 12.15 -14.46
CA LEU A 77 -3.19 11.06 -13.74
C LEU A 77 -4.66 11.40 -13.38
N VAL A 78 -4.91 12.58 -12.80
CA VAL A 78 -6.26 13.01 -12.43
C VAL A 78 -7.15 13.16 -13.67
N ALA A 79 -6.67 13.83 -14.72
CA ALA A 79 -7.42 14.04 -15.94
C ALA A 79 -7.77 12.70 -16.62
N THR A 80 -6.81 11.78 -16.72
CA THR A 80 -7.03 10.46 -17.32
C THR A 80 -7.98 9.61 -16.50
N ILE A 81 -7.89 9.60 -15.16
CA ILE A 81 -8.86 8.89 -14.31
C ILE A 81 -10.27 9.43 -14.54
N MET A 82 -10.45 10.76 -14.53
CA MET A 82 -11.76 11.39 -14.76
C MET A 82 -12.33 11.06 -16.14
N PHE A 83 -11.48 11.02 -17.17
CA PHE A 83 -11.87 10.62 -18.52
C PHE A 83 -12.29 9.15 -18.58
N LEU A 84 -11.45 8.22 -18.09
CA LEU A 84 -11.71 6.79 -18.10
C LEU A 84 -12.91 6.39 -17.22
N GLU A 85 -13.12 7.08 -16.11
CA GLU A 85 -14.33 6.98 -15.29
C GLU A 85 -15.60 7.27 -16.11
N ARG A 86 -15.58 8.35 -16.89
CA ARG A 86 -16.72 8.77 -17.70
C ARG A 86 -16.99 7.79 -18.84
N VAL A 87 -15.95 7.36 -19.54
CA VAL A 87 -16.04 6.36 -20.62
C VAL A 87 -16.49 5.01 -20.08
N SER A 88 -15.92 4.56 -18.96
CA SER A 88 -16.35 3.30 -18.35
C SER A 88 -17.77 3.37 -17.83
N ALA A 89 -18.22 4.50 -17.27
CA ALA A 89 -19.60 4.67 -16.80
C ALA A 89 -20.63 4.66 -17.93
N SER A 90 -20.28 5.11 -19.15
CA SER A 90 -21.18 5.04 -20.30
C SER A 90 -21.34 3.62 -20.83
N VAL A 91 -20.37 2.75 -20.60
CA VAL A 91 -20.41 1.34 -21.06
C VAL A 91 -20.89 0.40 -19.95
N LEU A 92 -20.54 0.71 -18.70
CA LEU A 92 -20.71 -0.16 -17.54
C LEU A 92 -21.28 0.62 -16.36
N ARG A 93 -22.51 0.26 -15.96
CA ARG A 93 -23.12 0.83 -14.75
C ARG A 93 -22.25 0.48 -13.52
N PRO A 94 -21.88 1.47 -12.68
CA PRO A 94 -21.12 1.22 -11.46
C PRO A 94 -21.97 0.45 -10.45
N ILE A 95 -21.35 -0.52 -9.79
CA ILE A 95 -21.99 -1.34 -8.75
C ILE A 95 -21.33 -1.01 -7.41
N SER A 96 -22.09 -0.43 -6.49
CA SER A 96 -21.58 -0.11 -5.16
C SER A 96 -21.67 -1.33 -4.25
N LEU A 97 -20.56 -2.05 -4.08
CA LEU A 97 -20.47 -3.15 -3.12
C LEU A 97 -20.37 -2.62 -1.68
N ASN A 98 -21.31 -3.01 -0.81
CA ASN A 98 -21.21 -2.79 0.64
C ASN A 98 -20.52 -4.01 1.29
N PRO A 99 -19.29 -3.88 1.82
CA PRO A 99 -18.54 -5.02 2.36
C PRO A 99 -19.25 -5.71 3.53
N ALA A 100 -19.80 -4.93 4.46
CA ALA A 100 -20.47 -5.47 5.64
C ALA A 100 -21.74 -6.25 5.28
N LEU A 101 -22.51 -5.75 4.30
CA LEU A 101 -23.72 -6.44 3.83
C LEU A 101 -23.36 -7.76 3.15
N ALA A 102 -22.37 -7.77 2.25
CA ALA A 102 -21.92 -8.98 1.57
C ALA A 102 -21.44 -10.06 2.57
N VAL A 103 -20.68 -9.66 3.60
CA VAL A 103 -20.23 -10.56 4.66
C VAL A 103 -21.40 -11.07 5.51
N LYS A 104 -22.39 -10.22 5.81
CA LYS A 104 -23.58 -10.63 6.56
C LYS A 104 -24.38 -11.71 5.82
N GLU A 105 -24.53 -11.56 4.50
CA GLU A 105 -25.27 -12.51 3.66
C GLU A 105 -24.56 -13.86 3.48
N ALA A 106 -23.22 -13.88 3.49
CA ALA A 106 -22.41 -15.09 3.31
C ALA A 106 -21.50 -15.41 4.52
N TRP A 107 -21.96 -15.08 5.74
CA TRP A 107 -21.15 -15.10 6.97
C TRP A 107 -20.42 -16.41 7.21
N SER A 108 -21.14 -17.54 7.14
CA SER A 108 -20.56 -18.86 7.40
C SER A 108 -19.38 -19.15 6.46
N LYS A 109 -19.55 -18.89 5.17
CA LYS A 109 -18.50 -19.11 4.17
C LYS A 109 -17.33 -18.14 4.38
N TYR A 110 -17.61 -16.86 4.64
CA TYR A 110 -16.57 -15.86 4.93
C TYR A 110 -15.73 -16.25 6.15
N ALA A 111 -16.38 -16.61 7.26
CA ALA A 111 -15.70 -17.02 8.48
C ALA A 111 -14.82 -18.27 8.26
N THR A 112 -15.33 -19.27 7.51
CA THR A 112 -14.54 -20.46 7.14
C THR A 112 -13.29 -20.09 6.36
N ILE A 113 -13.38 -19.18 5.39
CA ILE A 113 -12.22 -18.71 4.62
C ILE A 113 -11.18 -18.09 5.55
N VAL A 114 -11.60 -17.16 6.41
CA VAL A 114 -10.72 -16.45 7.34
C VAL A 114 -10.01 -17.43 8.29
N VAL A 115 -10.77 -18.36 8.89
CA VAL A 115 -10.21 -19.37 9.79
C VAL A 115 -9.22 -20.26 9.06
N LEU A 116 -9.55 -20.75 7.86
CA LEU A 116 -8.65 -21.59 7.07
C LEU A 116 -7.35 -20.86 6.74
N CYS A 117 -7.44 -19.60 6.30
CA CYS A 117 -6.28 -18.78 5.99
C CYS A 117 -5.39 -18.58 7.23
N ALA A 118 -6.00 -18.33 8.39
CA ALA A 118 -5.27 -18.18 9.63
C ALA A 118 -4.61 -19.48 10.10
N VAL A 119 -5.30 -20.62 10.00
CA VAL A 119 -4.74 -21.93 10.33
C VAL A 119 -3.56 -22.27 9.43
N VAL A 120 -3.66 -22.05 8.12
CA VAL A 120 -2.56 -22.27 7.19
C VAL A 120 -1.39 -21.34 7.50
N THR A 121 -1.66 -20.06 7.80
CA THR A 121 -0.64 -19.08 8.19
C THR A 121 0.08 -19.52 9.47
N LEU A 122 -0.65 -19.97 10.49
CA LEU A 122 -0.10 -20.49 11.74
C LEU A 122 0.75 -21.74 11.49
N ALA A 123 0.26 -22.70 10.71
CA ALA A 123 1.00 -23.92 10.39
C ALA A 123 2.33 -23.62 9.70
N ILE A 124 2.34 -22.67 8.76
CA ILE A 124 3.56 -22.21 8.08
C ILE A 124 4.50 -21.53 9.07
N ALA A 125 4.01 -20.63 9.92
CA ALA A 125 4.82 -19.95 10.92
C ALA A 125 5.45 -20.96 11.91
N MET A 126 4.68 -21.94 12.38
CA MET A 126 5.13 -22.96 13.33
C MET A 126 6.17 -23.93 12.75
N ARG A 127 6.28 -24.06 11.41
CA ARG A 127 7.35 -24.83 10.75
C ARG A 127 8.76 -24.37 11.18
N ARG A 128 8.90 -23.10 11.59
CA ARG A 128 10.15 -22.52 12.05
C ARG A 128 10.56 -23.02 13.45
N GLY A 129 9.65 -23.63 14.21
CA GLY A 129 9.96 -24.20 15.52
C GLY A 129 10.41 -23.11 16.51
N SER A 130 11.48 -23.39 17.27
CA SER A 130 11.99 -22.50 18.31
C SER A 130 12.63 -21.22 17.76
N THR A 131 13.07 -21.19 16.50
CA THR A 131 13.70 -19.99 15.91
C THR A 131 12.74 -18.81 15.83
N LEU A 132 11.43 -19.09 15.79
CA LEU A 132 10.39 -18.06 15.81
C LEU A 132 10.37 -17.24 17.11
N LEU A 133 10.87 -17.80 18.21
CA LEU A 133 10.94 -17.12 19.51
C LEU A 133 12.24 -16.34 19.72
N THR A 134 13.31 -16.70 19.00
CA THR A 134 14.68 -16.20 19.24
C THR A 134 15.15 -15.19 18.21
N VAL A 135 14.52 -15.14 17.03
CA VAL A 135 14.94 -14.28 15.92
C VAL A 135 14.04 -13.04 15.83
N ASN A 136 14.63 -11.86 15.64
CA ASN A 136 13.86 -10.64 15.43
C ASN A 136 13.14 -10.67 14.05
N TRP A 137 12.14 -9.83 13.83
CA TRP A 137 11.39 -9.87 12.56
C TRP A 137 12.16 -9.33 11.34
N GLU A 138 13.32 -8.71 11.55
CA GLU A 138 14.19 -8.24 10.47
C GLU A 138 14.99 -9.40 9.88
N ASP A 139 15.64 -10.19 10.72
CA ASP A 139 16.38 -11.40 10.37
C ASP A 139 15.46 -12.46 9.75
N VAL A 140 14.24 -12.62 10.31
CA VAL A 140 13.20 -13.50 9.76
C VAL A 140 12.82 -13.15 8.31
N ARG A 141 12.98 -11.88 7.92
CA ARG A 141 12.67 -11.41 6.56
C ARG A 141 13.81 -11.71 5.59
N ALA A 142 15.06 -11.60 6.03
CA ALA A 142 16.22 -11.95 5.22
C ALA A 142 16.19 -13.44 4.83
N GLU A 143 15.69 -14.30 5.71
CA GLU A 143 15.58 -15.75 5.48
C GLU A 143 14.22 -16.20 4.90
N ALA A 144 13.36 -15.25 4.48
CA ALA A 144 11.99 -15.58 4.10
C ALA A 144 11.91 -16.43 2.81
N THR A 145 11.25 -17.58 2.92
CA THR A 145 11.00 -18.48 1.79
C THR A 145 9.73 -18.10 1.02
N PHE A 146 9.53 -18.69 -0.16
CA PHE A 146 8.28 -18.57 -0.93
C PHE A 146 7.05 -18.96 -0.09
N VAL A 147 7.16 -19.99 0.75
CA VAL A 147 6.07 -20.44 1.61
C VAL A 147 5.74 -19.39 2.69
N ASP A 148 6.74 -18.69 3.22
CA ASP A 148 6.53 -17.61 4.19
C ASP A 148 5.87 -16.38 3.54
N SER A 149 6.12 -16.16 2.25
CA SER A 149 5.41 -15.15 1.45
C SER A 149 3.92 -15.48 1.28
N ILE A 150 3.56 -16.77 1.12
CA ILE A 150 2.15 -17.20 1.10
C ILE A 150 1.48 -16.89 2.44
N ALA A 151 2.12 -17.22 3.56
CA ALA A 151 1.59 -16.91 4.89
C ALA A 151 1.38 -15.40 5.08
N THR A 152 2.29 -14.58 4.56
CA THR A 152 2.15 -13.11 4.57
C THR A 152 0.96 -12.63 3.74
N LEU A 153 0.72 -13.23 2.56
CA LEU A 153 -0.42 -12.90 1.70
C LEU A 153 -1.75 -13.30 2.35
N LEU A 154 -1.84 -14.48 2.97
CA LEU A 154 -3.06 -14.96 3.61
C LEU A 154 -3.51 -14.08 4.79
N GLN A 155 -2.59 -13.41 5.48
CA GLN A 155 -2.93 -12.46 6.54
C GLN A 155 -3.82 -11.31 6.05
N PHE A 156 -3.71 -10.90 4.79
CA PHE A 156 -4.57 -9.84 4.24
C PHE A 156 -6.06 -10.21 4.26
N PHE A 157 -6.40 -11.51 4.31
CA PHE A 157 -7.78 -11.96 4.47
C PHE A 157 -8.23 -12.00 5.93
N VAL A 158 -7.30 -12.14 6.87
CA VAL A 158 -7.59 -12.31 8.30
C VAL A 158 -7.80 -10.97 8.99
N PHE A 159 -6.90 -10.01 8.78
CA PHE A 159 -6.90 -8.75 9.52
C PHE A 159 -8.18 -7.91 9.35
N PRO A 160 -8.77 -7.81 8.14
CA PRO A 160 -10.05 -7.12 7.96
C PRO A 160 -11.24 -7.79 8.67
N ALA A 161 -11.13 -9.08 9.03
CA ALA A 161 -12.26 -9.88 9.48
C ALA A 161 -12.84 -9.43 10.83
N ALA A 162 -12.03 -8.88 11.72
CA ALA A 162 -12.50 -8.38 13.01
C ALA A 162 -13.55 -7.25 12.84
N TRP A 163 -13.23 -6.26 12.00
CA TRP A 163 -14.16 -5.17 11.70
C TRP A 163 -15.41 -5.67 10.96
N LEU A 164 -15.22 -6.52 9.96
CA LEU A 164 -16.34 -7.05 9.17
C LEU A 164 -17.29 -7.93 10.01
N ALA A 165 -16.75 -8.71 10.95
CA ALA A 165 -17.54 -9.48 11.92
C ALA A 165 -18.34 -8.56 12.86
N TYR A 166 -17.72 -7.50 13.35
CA TYR A 166 -18.41 -6.50 14.17
C TYR A 166 -19.58 -5.86 13.40
N ARG A 167 -19.34 -5.44 12.15
CA ARG A 167 -20.37 -4.83 11.28
C ARG A 167 -21.45 -5.84 10.85
N ALA A 168 -21.14 -7.12 10.80
CA ALA A 168 -22.11 -8.20 10.59
C ALA A 168 -22.89 -8.60 11.87
N HIS A 169 -22.70 -7.88 12.98
CA HIS A 169 -23.30 -8.17 14.30
C HIS A 169 -22.90 -9.54 14.86
N LYS A 170 -21.62 -9.91 14.71
CA LYS A 170 -21.03 -11.14 15.24
C LYS A 170 -19.92 -10.81 16.26
N PRO A 171 -20.28 -10.30 17.45
CA PRO A 171 -19.31 -9.75 18.40
C PRO A 171 -18.28 -10.78 18.89
N PHE A 172 -18.72 -12.02 19.17
CA PHE A 172 -17.83 -13.12 19.53
C PHE A 172 -16.72 -13.33 18.48
N TRP A 173 -17.11 -13.42 17.20
CA TRP A 173 -16.18 -13.61 16.10
C TRP A 173 -15.29 -12.39 15.85
N ALA A 174 -15.79 -11.18 16.09
CA ALA A 174 -14.98 -9.97 16.00
C ALA A 174 -13.81 -10.01 16.99
N VAL A 175 -14.09 -10.41 18.25
CA VAL A 175 -13.06 -10.56 19.29
C VAL A 175 -12.09 -11.69 18.92
N MET A 176 -12.59 -12.84 18.45
CA MET A 176 -11.74 -13.95 18.04
C MET A 176 -10.81 -13.59 16.87
N PHE A 177 -11.32 -12.91 15.84
CA PHE A 177 -10.50 -12.46 14.73
C PHE A 177 -9.52 -11.34 15.12
N ALA A 178 -9.88 -10.49 16.09
CA ALA A 178 -8.94 -9.50 16.63
C ALA A 178 -7.77 -10.18 17.35
N ILE A 179 -8.04 -11.14 18.23
CA ILE A 179 -7.01 -11.95 18.92
C ILE A 179 -6.14 -12.67 17.89
N LEU A 180 -6.76 -13.30 16.89
CA LEU A 180 -6.06 -14.02 15.83
C LEU A 180 -5.14 -13.10 15.01
N ALA A 181 -5.60 -11.89 14.66
CA ALA A 181 -4.79 -10.91 13.97
C ALA A 181 -3.59 -10.45 14.81
N VAL A 182 -3.76 -10.25 16.12
CA VAL A 182 -2.67 -9.92 17.05
C VAL A 182 -1.65 -11.06 17.12
N VAL A 183 -2.10 -12.31 17.25
CA VAL A 183 -1.22 -13.48 17.26
C VAL A 183 -0.45 -13.58 15.94
N LEU A 184 -1.13 -13.50 14.80
CA LEU A 184 -0.47 -13.57 13.48
C LEU A 184 0.52 -12.41 13.27
N PHE A 185 0.17 -11.20 13.72
CA PHE A 185 1.09 -10.07 13.69
C PHE A 185 2.34 -10.34 14.54
N ALA A 186 2.17 -10.87 15.76
CA ALA A 186 3.30 -11.23 16.62
C ALA A 186 4.20 -12.31 16.00
N LEU A 187 3.63 -13.25 15.23
CA LEU A 187 4.43 -14.33 14.63
C LEU A 187 5.17 -13.90 13.35
N LEU A 188 4.59 -12.98 12.56
CA LEU A 188 5.06 -12.70 11.19
C LEU A 188 5.40 -11.23 10.92
N GLY A 189 5.08 -10.30 11.82
CA GLY A 189 5.50 -8.90 11.75
C GLY A 189 4.98 -8.11 10.54
N SER A 190 3.89 -8.54 9.89
CA SER A 190 3.39 -7.94 8.66
C SER A 190 2.63 -6.63 8.90
N ARG A 191 3.33 -5.50 8.80
CA ARG A 191 2.74 -4.15 8.89
C ARG A 191 1.69 -3.89 7.80
N ALA A 192 1.88 -4.44 6.60
CA ALA A 192 0.95 -4.23 5.50
C ALA A 192 -0.41 -4.91 5.75
N ALA A 193 -0.42 -6.10 6.37
CA ALA A 193 -1.66 -6.77 6.77
C ALA A 193 -2.38 -5.98 7.88
N LEU A 194 -1.62 -5.42 8.83
CA LEU A 194 -2.14 -4.53 9.87
C LEU A 194 -2.82 -3.29 9.29
N LEU A 195 -2.19 -2.65 8.29
CA LEU A 195 -2.79 -1.55 7.54
C LEU A 195 -4.04 -1.98 6.77
N ALA A 196 -4.14 -3.23 6.30
CA ALA A 196 -5.34 -3.73 5.65
C ALA A 196 -6.54 -3.83 6.62
N GLY A 197 -6.28 -4.16 7.88
CA GLY A 197 -7.28 -4.08 8.96
C GLY A 197 -7.83 -2.66 9.17
N LEU A 198 -6.97 -1.63 9.08
CA LEU A 198 -7.43 -0.23 9.11
C LEU A 198 -8.11 0.20 7.80
N ALA A 199 -7.60 -0.28 6.67
CA ALA A 199 -8.14 0.06 5.36
C ALA A 199 -9.60 -0.40 5.22
N VAL A 200 -9.99 -1.55 5.77
CA VAL A 200 -11.40 -1.99 5.72
C VAL A 200 -12.34 -1.05 6.49
N ILE A 201 -11.87 -0.44 7.59
CA ILE A 201 -12.63 0.58 8.32
C ILE A 201 -12.84 1.79 7.43
N ALA A 202 -11.76 2.30 6.82
CA ALA A 202 -11.85 3.43 5.90
C ALA A 202 -12.73 3.12 4.69
N ILE A 203 -12.65 1.92 4.09
CA ILE A 203 -13.51 1.50 2.97
C ILE A 203 -14.98 1.48 3.38
N ASP A 204 -15.32 0.86 4.51
CA ASP A 204 -16.71 0.81 5.01
C ASP A 204 -17.28 2.22 5.18
N ILE A 205 -16.48 3.14 5.72
CA ILE A 205 -16.85 4.55 5.92
C ILE A 205 -16.97 5.31 4.60
N ILE A 206 -16.01 5.18 3.68
CA ILE A 206 -16.05 5.81 2.36
C ILE A 206 -17.31 5.36 1.61
N ARG A 207 -17.70 4.09 1.77
CA ARG A 207 -18.87 3.52 1.11
C ARG A 207 -20.19 3.74 1.85
N SER A 208 -20.14 4.13 3.11
CA SER A 208 -21.32 4.48 3.92
C SER A 208 -22.09 5.70 3.39
N PRO A 209 -23.36 5.89 3.79
CA PRO A 209 -24.16 7.07 3.45
C PRO A 209 -23.79 8.34 4.24
N LEU A 210 -22.68 8.35 4.98
CA LEU A 210 -22.24 9.50 5.78
C LEU A 210 -22.02 10.77 4.94
N THR A 211 -22.16 11.93 5.59
CA THR A 211 -21.88 13.24 4.97
C THR A 211 -20.40 13.39 4.62
N ARG A 212 -20.08 14.29 3.67
CA ARG A 212 -18.69 14.55 3.23
C ARG A 212 -17.76 14.91 4.39
N LYS A 213 -18.22 15.80 5.28
CA LYS A 213 -17.47 16.23 6.47
C LYS A 213 -17.19 15.07 7.42
N ALA A 214 -18.16 14.19 7.63
CA ALA A 214 -18.00 13.01 8.47
C ALA A 214 -17.00 12.02 7.87
N LYS A 215 -17.10 11.73 6.56
CA LYS A 215 -16.15 10.86 5.86
C LYS A 215 -14.71 11.37 5.97
N PHE A 216 -14.49 12.65 5.68
CA PHE A 216 -13.16 13.24 5.78
C PHE A 216 -12.59 13.16 7.20
N ARG A 217 -13.40 13.51 8.22
CA ARG A 217 -12.98 13.42 9.63
C ARG A 217 -12.58 12.01 10.01
N VAL A 218 -13.38 11.01 9.66
CA VAL A 218 -13.09 9.61 10.02
C VAL A 218 -11.88 9.09 9.26
N VAL A 219 -11.73 9.40 7.96
CA VAL A 219 -10.54 9.04 7.20
C VAL A 219 -9.29 9.67 7.82
N ALA A 220 -9.35 10.92 8.26
CA ALA A 220 -8.24 11.57 8.97
C ALA A 220 -7.90 10.86 10.29
N ILE A 221 -8.90 10.47 11.08
CA ILE A 221 -8.69 9.69 12.32
C ILE A 221 -8.07 8.32 12.02
N VAL A 222 -8.55 7.61 11.00
CA VAL A 222 -8.00 6.31 10.59
C VAL A 222 -6.56 6.47 10.07
N ALA A 223 -6.26 7.56 9.35
CA ALA A 223 -4.91 7.85 8.90
C ALA A 223 -3.96 8.13 10.09
N LEU A 224 -4.40 8.92 11.08
CA LEU A 224 -3.63 9.16 12.30
C LEU A 224 -3.39 7.87 13.08
N ALA A 225 -4.43 7.04 13.25
CA ALA A 225 -4.30 5.73 13.86
C ALA A 225 -3.32 4.83 13.08
N GLY A 226 -3.36 4.89 11.74
CA GLY A 226 -2.43 4.18 10.86
C GLY A 226 -0.98 4.64 11.02
N LEU A 227 -0.74 5.95 11.16
CA LEU A 227 0.59 6.49 11.43
C LEU A 227 1.12 6.03 12.80
N LEU A 228 0.30 6.14 13.86
CA LEU A 228 0.68 5.65 15.19
C LEU A 228 0.98 4.15 15.17
N LEU A 229 0.13 3.38 14.49
CA LEU A 229 0.29 1.94 14.36
C LEU A 229 1.52 1.57 13.51
N HIS A 230 1.87 2.41 12.53
CA HIS A 230 3.11 2.26 11.77
C HIS A 230 4.34 2.49 12.65
N ILE A 231 4.34 3.57 13.45
CA ILE A 231 5.45 3.91 14.37
C ILE A 231 5.60 2.82 15.44
N VAL A 232 4.52 2.47 16.14
CA VAL A 232 4.52 1.39 17.14
C VAL A 232 4.92 0.07 16.48
N GLY A 233 4.39 -0.22 15.29
CA GLY A 233 4.74 -1.42 14.54
C GLY A 233 6.22 -1.48 14.11
N ARG A 234 6.92 -0.34 13.95
CA ARG A 234 8.38 -0.32 13.75
C ARG A 234 9.12 -0.72 15.02
N VAL A 235 8.73 -0.15 16.16
CA VAL A 235 9.35 -0.45 17.46
C VAL A 235 9.15 -1.92 17.83
N VAL A 236 7.91 -2.40 17.77
CA VAL A 236 7.58 -3.81 18.08
C VAL A 236 8.30 -4.77 17.13
N ARG A 237 8.57 -4.36 15.89
CA ARG A 237 9.31 -5.16 14.91
C ARG A 237 10.78 -5.35 15.25
N GLY A 238 11.43 -4.34 15.82
CA GLY A 238 12.81 -4.46 16.29
C GLY A 238 12.98 -5.48 17.43
N LEU A 239 11.89 -5.76 18.17
CA LEU A 239 11.91 -6.64 19.34
C LEU A 239 11.63 -8.11 19.00
N GLY A 240 10.76 -8.40 18.02
CA GLY A 240 10.28 -9.75 17.75
C GLY A 240 9.49 -10.36 18.93
N VAL A 241 9.19 -11.67 18.86
CA VAL A 241 8.41 -12.36 19.92
C VAL A 241 9.19 -12.44 21.23
N GLY A 242 10.49 -12.76 21.15
CA GLY A 242 11.38 -12.83 22.31
C GLY A 242 11.53 -11.48 23.02
N GLY A 243 11.69 -10.38 22.29
CA GLY A 243 11.77 -9.04 22.89
C GLY A 243 10.46 -8.57 23.51
N ILE A 244 9.29 -8.94 22.94
CA ILE A 244 7.99 -8.68 23.59
C ILE A 244 7.89 -9.45 24.91
N TYR A 245 8.32 -10.71 24.94
CA TYR A 245 8.35 -11.51 26.16
C TYR A 245 9.32 -10.94 27.20
N GLY A 246 10.52 -10.51 26.78
CA GLY A 246 11.51 -9.85 27.63
C GLY A 246 10.98 -8.54 28.24
N LEU A 247 10.19 -7.76 27.49
CA LEU A 247 9.49 -6.58 28.03
C LEU A 247 8.44 -6.95 29.08
N LEU A 248 7.64 -8.00 28.83
CA LEU A 248 6.57 -8.42 29.75
C LEU A 248 7.11 -9.02 31.05
N THR A 249 8.28 -9.65 31.00
CA THR A 249 8.96 -10.26 32.15
C THR A 249 9.87 -9.29 32.89
N GLY A 250 10.11 -8.10 32.34
CA GLY A 250 11.00 -7.08 32.91
C GLY A 250 12.49 -7.32 32.65
N GLU A 251 12.84 -8.29 31.79
CA GLU A 251 14.22 -8.52 31.34
C GLU A 251 14.73 -7.39 30.44
N ILE A 252 13.83 -6.73 29.69
CA ILE A 252 14.11 -5.53 28.91
C ILE A 252 13.51 -4.31 29.62
N ASN A 253 14.35 -3.30 29.92
CA ASN A 253 13.89 -2.05 30.52
C ASN A 253 13.12 -1.21 29.50
N PHE A 254 11.79 -1.11 29.69
CA PHE A 254 10.92 -0.31 28.82
C PHE A 254 11.31 1.17 28.75
N GLN A 255 11.86 1.74 29.83
CA GLN A 255 12.31 3.13 29.84
C GLN A 255 13.55 3.34 28.98
N GLY A 256 14.53 2.42 29.05
CA GLY A 256 15.71 2.45 28.18
C GLY A 256 15.34 2.26 26.70
N LEU A 257 14.36 1.39 26.40
CA LEU A 257 13.83 1.24 25.05
C LEU A 257 13.16 2.53 24.56
N LEU A 258 12.37 3.21 25.40
CA LEU A 258 11.73 4.48 25.03
C LEU A 258 12.75 5.61 24.83
N GLU A 259 13.84 5.63 25.57
CA GLU A 259 14.92 6.61 25.41
C GLU A 259 15.67 6.37 24.09
N GLU A 260 16.04 5.12 23.79
CA GLU A 260 16.68 4.74 22.52
C GLU A 260 15.77 5.00 21.30
N VAL A 261 14.47 4.73 21.44
CA VAL A 261 13.45 5.05 20.43
C VAL A 261 13.24 6.58 20.35
N GLY A 262 13.23 7.30 21.47
CA GLY A 262 13.02 8.74 21.52
C GLY A 262 14.13 9.56 20.86
N GLU A 263 15.38 9.07 20.94
CA GLU A 263 16.54 9.70 20.31
C GLU A 263 16.74 9.31 18.84
N SER A 264 16.24 8.14 18.41
CA SER A 264 16.40 7.61 17.04
C SER A 264 15.16 7.70 16.15
N VAL A 265 13.96 7.95 16.69
CA VAL A 265 12.73 8.00 15.90
C VAL A 265 12.51 9.36 15.27
N GLU A 266 12.76 9.40 13.96
CA GLU A 266 12.14 10.39 13.09
C GLU A 266 10.61 10.23 13.17
N TRP A 267 9.92 11.20 13.79
CA TRP A 267 8.47 11.17 14.05
C TRP A 267 7.60 11.13 12.78
N THR A 268 8.20 11.36 11.61
CA THR A 268 7.56 11.20 10.31
C THR A 268 7.42 9.72 9.91
N GLY A 269 8.14 8.81 10.57
CA GLY A 269 8.28 7.41 10.18
C GLY A 269 9.25 7.18 9.02
N GLY A 270 10.12 8.15 8.70
CA GLY A 270 11.00 8.11 7.53
C GLY A 270 10.32 8.61 6.25
N GLU A 271 9.20 9.32 6.37
CA GLU A 271 8.42 9.76 5.20
C GLU A 271 8.93 11.09 4.63
N PHE A 272 9.76 11.86 5.37
CA PHE A 272 10.47 13.03 4.82
C PHE A 272 11.52 12.62 3.78
N GLU A 273 12.23 11.51 4.04
CA GLU A 273 13.21 10.93 3.13
C GLU A 273 12.62 10.63 1.74
N ILE A 274 11.31 10.36 1.63
CA ILE A 274 10.64 10.12 0.34
C ILE A 274 10.69 11.35 -0.57
N ALA A 275 10.57 12.55 0.00
CA ALA A 275 10.68 13.81 -0.74
C ALA A 275 12.13 14.07 -1.15
N ARG A 276 13.08 13.80 -0.25
CA ARG A 276 14.53 13.86 -0.50
C ARG A 276 14.94 12.94 -1.65
N TYR A 277 14.49 11.68 -1.61
CA TYR A 277 14.75 10.70 -2.67
C TYR A 277 14.14 11.09 -4.01
N LEU A 278 12.96 11.73 -4.03
CA LEU A 278 12.40 12.26 -5.27
C LEU A 278 13.31 13.32 -5.90
N VAL A 279 13.80 14.29 -5.11
CA VAL A 279 14.67 15.35 -5.63
C VAL A 279 16.00 14.77 -6.12
N PHE A 280 16.61 13.90 -5.34
CA PHE A 280 17.82 13.17 -5.73
C PHE A 280 17.65 12.46 -7.08
N VAL A 281 16.55 11.73 -7.26
CA VAL A 281 16.26 10.98 -8.48
C VAL A 281 16.03 11.88 -9.69
N VAL A 282 15.34 13.00 -9.50
CA VAL A 282 15.06 13.96 -10.59
C VAL A 282 16.33 14.70 -11.02
N GLN A 283 17.26 14.92 -10.09
CA GLN A 283 18.57 15.53 -10.35
C GLN A 283 19.50 14.56 -11.09
N ASN A 284 19.58 13.31 -10.66
CA ASN A 284 20.58 12.34 -11.14
C ASN A 284 20.07 11.42 -12.26
N GLY A 285 18.76 11.26 -12.41
CA GLY A 285 18.12 10.45 -13.46
C GLY A 285 17.63 11.27 -14.66
N PRO A 286 17.12 10.62 -15.73
CA PRO A 286 16.86 9.18 -15.83
C PRO A 286 18.15 8.35 -15.93
N PHE A 287 18.12 7.13 -15.40
CA PHE A 287 19.28 6.23 -15.45
C PHE A 287 19.23 5.40 -16.73
N ALA A 288 20.37 5.28 -17.43
CA ALA A 288 20.45 4.60 -18.73
C ALA A 288 20.12 3.10 -18.66
N ASP A 289 20.24 2.50 -17.47
CA ASP A 289 19.92 1.09 -17.20
C ASP A 289 18.43 0.85 -16.90
N VAL A 290 17.60 1.91 -16.83
CA VAL A 290 16.15 1.79 -16.62
C VAL A 290 15.38 2.41 -17.79
N SER A 291 14.48 1.61 -18.38
CA SER A 291 13.68 1.98 -19.56
C SER A 291 12.21 2.21 -19.19
N PRO A 292 11.42 2.98 -19.99
CA PRO A 292 10.00 3.15 -19.72
C PRO A 292 9.25 1.82 -19.74
N LEU A 293 9.81 0.86 -20.47
CA LEU A 293 9.32 -0.51 -20.58
C LEU A 293 9.64 -1.36 -19.35
N THR A 294 10.51 -0.93 -18.42
CA THR A 294 10.87 -1.70 -17.23
C THR A 294 9.66 -1.88 -16.31
N SER A 295 9.01 -0.80 -15.86
CA SER A 295 7.79 -0.91 -15.04
C SER A 295 6.63 -1.59 -15.79
N VAL A 296 6.48 -1.33 -17.09
CA VAL A 296 5.46 -1.98 -17.93
C VAL A 296 5.67 -3.50 -17.99
N THR A 297 6.89 -3.93 -18.31
CA THR A 297 7.27 -5.35 -18.36
C THR A 297 7.07 -6.01 -17.01
N ARG A 298 7.40 -5.34 -15.89
CA ARG A 298 7.15 -5.88 -14.54
C ARG A 298 5.65 -6.03 -14.24
N TRP A 299 4.82 -5.09 -14.68
CA TRP A 299 3.37 -5.21 -14.51
C TRP A 299 2.81 -6.41 -15.28
N PHE A 300 3.25 -6.64 -16.52
CA PHE A 300 2.81 -7.80 -17.31
C PHE A 300 3.41 -9.14 -16.86
N THR A 301 4.62 -9.13 -16.29
CA THR A 301 5.31 -10.33 -15.76
C THR A 301 5.09 -10.53 -14.26
N MET A 302 4.12 -9.85 -13.67
CA MET A 302 3.92 -9.85 -12.22
C MET A 302 3.73 -11.27 -11.67
N TYR A 303 2.93 -12.09 -12.36
CA TYR A 303 2.66 -13.48 -11.98
C TYR A 303 3.82 -14.44 -12.18
N VAL A 304 4.87 -14.05 -12.91
CA VAL A 304 6.00 -14.94 -13.20
C VAL A 304 7.10 -14.71 -12.17
N PRO A 305 7.45 -15.69 -11.32
CA PRO A 305 8.60 -15.58 -10.43
C PRO A 305 9.87 -15.28 -11.23
N ARG A 306 10.70 -14.35 -10.74
CA ARG A 306 11.96 -13.97 -11.42
C ARG A 306 12.85 -15.18 -11.72
N PRO A 307 13.01 -16.19 -10.84
CA PRO A 307 13.84 -17.36 -11.15
C PRO A 307 13.40 -18.16 -12.37
N LEU A 308 12.13 -18.06 -12.80
CA LEU A 308 11.63 -18.77 -13.97
C LEU A 308 11.91 -18.02 -15.28
N VAL A 309 12.10 -16.70 -15.21
CA VAL A 309 12.31 -15.83 -16.38
C VAL A 309 13.32 -14.70 -16.08
N PRO A 310 14.58 -15.06 -15.72
CA PRO A 310 15.55 -14.09 -15.21
C PRO A 310 15.83 -12.93 -16.18
N ASP A 311 15.80 -13.22 -17.49
CA ASP A 311 16.08 -12.24 -18.55
C ASP A 311 14.86 -11.43 -19.00
N LEU A 312 13.64 -11.91 -18.71
CA LEU A 312 12.39 -11.23 -19.10
C LEU A 312 11.90 -10.28 -18.02
N LYS A 313 12.14 -10.59 -16.74
CA LYS A 313 11.63 -9.80 -15.61
C LYS A 313 12.74 -8.87 -15.12
N PRO A 314 12.73 -7.58 -15.52
CA PRO A 314 13.81 -6.65 -15.19
C PRO A 314 13.84 -6.41 -13.68
N GLU A 315 14.97 -5.91 -13.17
CA GLU A 315 15.15 -5.56 -11.76
C GLU A 315 14.11 -4.52 -11.29
N ASP A 316 13.81 -4.49 -9.98
CA ASP A 316 12.85 -3.51 -9.47
C ASP A 316 13.49 -2.13 -9.55
N VAL A 317 12.74 -1.13 -10.01
CA VAL A 317 13.21 0.25 -10.05
C VAL A 317 13.69 0.69 -8.68
N THR A 318 13.07 0.20 -7.61
CA THR A 318 13.51 0.40 -6.23
C THR A 318 14.94 -0.10 -5.99
N TYR A 319 15.31 -1.27 -6.49
CA TYR A 319 16.67 -1.82 -6.32
C TYR A 319 17.70 -1.12 -7.21
N ALA A 320 17.31 -0.74 -8.43
CA ALA A 320 18.16 0.12 -9.27
C ALA A 320 18.41 1.47 -8.59
N LEU A 321 17.38 2.07 -7.99
CA LEU A 321 17.45 3.29 -7.21
C LEU A 321 18.37 3.17 -6.00
N TRP A 322 18.31 2.06 -5.27
CA TRP A 322 19.25 1.76 -4.19
C TRP A 322 20.70 1.79 -4.66
N ARG A 323 21.00 1.13 -5.78
CA ARG A 323 22.35 1.09 -6.34
C ARG A 323 22.85 2.49 -6.69
N HIS A 324 22.01 3.32 -7.32
CA HIS A 324 22.37 4.69 -7.68
C HIS A 324 22.48 5.63 -6.47
N ALA A 325 21.59 5.50 -5.49
CA ALA A 325 21.64 6.30 -4.26
C ALA A 325 22.86 5.96 -3.39
N ALA A 326 23.21 4.67 -3.31
CA ALA A 326 24.43 4.19 -2.65
C ALA A 326 25.69 4.74 -3.31
N ASN A 327 25.79 4.64 -4.64
CA ASN A 327 26.95 5.13 -5.37
C ASN A 327 27.03 6.67 -5.44
N GLY A 328 25.90 7.35 -5.24
CA GLY A 328 25.78 8.82 -5.27
C GLY A 328 25.93 9.51 -3.91
N GLY A 329 26.32 8.78 -2.85
CA GLY A 329 26.59 9.36 -1.54
C GLY A 329 25.37 9.73 -0.70
N VAL A 330 24.16 9.31 -1.08
CA VAL A 330 22.90 9.61 -0.33
C VAL A 330 22.96 9.06 1.11
N PHE A 331 23.75 8.00 1.32
CA PHE A 331 23.90 7.33 2.60
C PHE A 331 25.15 7.70 3.37
N ASP A 332 25.98 8.63 2.89
CA ASP A 332 27.29 8.96 3.50
C ASP A 332 27.20 9.48 4.95
N SER A 333 26.01 9.90 5.38
CA SER A 333 25.73 10.31 6.76
C SER A 333 25.34 9.18 7.72
N TYR A 334 25.11 7.95 7.24
CA TYR A 334 24.72 6.82 8.10
C TYR A 334 25.94 6.08 8.64
N ALA A 335 26.24 6.16 9.93
CA ALA A 335 27.47 5.56 10.53
C ALA A 335 27.66 4.03 10.34
N ALA A 336 26.65 3.31 9.82
CA ALA A 336 26.68 1.87 9.52
C ALA A 336 26.86 1.52 8.02
N ILE A 337 27.33 2.48 7.21
CA ILE A 337 27.39 2.44 5.73
C ILE A 337 27.92 1.14 5.16
N ASP A 338 29.02 0.55 5.62
CA ASP A 338 29.62 -0.59 4.90
C ASP A 338 28.79 -1.89 4.97
N GLN A 339 28.19 -2.16 6.13
CA GLN A 339 27.33 -3.34 6.33
C GLN A 339 25.94 -3.11 5.72
N MET A 340 25.44 -1.86 5.80
CA MET A 340 24.21 -1.45 5.14
C MET A 340 24.38 -1.50 3.62
N LEU A 341 25.43 -0.93 3.04
CA LEU A 341 25.71 -0.98 1.59
C LEU A 341 25.73 -2.40 1.05
N LEU A 342 26.29 -3.38 1.78
CA LEU A 342 26.30 -4.78 1.36
C LEU A 342 24.88 -5.39 1.32
N LEU A 343 24.05 -5.11 2.35
CA LEU A 343 22.66 -5.56 2.44
C LEU A 343 21.72 -4.76 1.51
N LEU A 344 22.05 -3.50 1.23
CA LEU A 344 21.30 -2.57 0.37
C LEU A 344 21.56 -2.82 -1.11
N GLN A 345 22.79 -3.19 -1.48
CA GLN A 345 23.12 -3.68 -2.82
C GLN A 345 22.41 -5.01 -3.13
N GLN A 346 22.06 -5.78 -2.09
CA GLN A 346 21.30 -7.03 -2.19
C GLN A 346 19.77 -6.82 -2.07
N GLY A 347 19.33 -5.69 -1.52
CA GLY A 347 17.91 -5.34 -1.37
C GLY A 347 17.23 -5.92 -0.13
N ASP A 348 18.00 -6.32 0.88
CA ASP A 348 17.55 -7.09 2.05
C ASP A 348 17.06 -6.24 3.23
N THR A 349 17.56 -5.01 3.39
CA THR A 349 17.18 -4.11 4.51
C THR A 349 16.55 -2.80 4.01
N GLY A 350 15.28 -2.57 4.34
CA GLY A 350 14.59 -1.31 4.00
C GLY A 350 14.32 -1.12 2.49
N SER A 351 13.59 -0.07 2.14
CA SER A 351 13.29 0.21 0.74
C SER A 351 13.25 1.72 0.48
N ILE A 352 14.20 2.24 -0.32
CA ILE A 352 14.12 3.60 -0.87
C ILE A 352 12.91 3.61 -1.77
N HIS A 353 12.00 4.51 -1.48
CA HIS A 353 10.89 4.76 -2.36
C HIS A 353 10.86 6.26 -2.63
N PRO A 354 11.26 6.72 -3.82
CA PRO A 354 10.86 8.05 -4.22
C PRO A 354 9.35 8.01 -4.38
N MET A 355 8.64 9.13 -4.18
CA MET A 355 7.21 9.18 -4.53
C MET A 355 6.93 8.56 -5.90
N LEU A 356 5.69 8.15 -6.19
CA LEU A 356 5.28 7.58 -7.49
C LEU A 356 5.94 8.24 -8.72
N TRP A 357 6.07 9.56 -8.69
CA TRP A 357 6.64 10.34 -9.79
C TRP A 357 8.14 10.13 -9.99
N GLY A 358 8.90 9.84 -8.93
CA GLY A 358 10.30 9.47 -9.04
C GLY A 358 10.46 8.06 -9.63
N GLU A 359 9.59 7.11 -9.27
CA GLU A 359 9.56 5.80 -9.95
C GLU A 359 9.34 5.99 -11.46
N PHE A 360 8.40 6.85 -11.86
CA PHE A 360 8.16 7.15 -13.27
C PHE A 360 9.32 7.90 -13.92
N TRP A 361 9.96 8.83 -13.20
CA TRP A 361 11.09 9.59 -13.71
C TRP A 361 12.29 8.69 -14.01
N VAL A 362 12.63 7.77 -13.12
CA VAL A 362 13.74 6.83 -13.32
C VAL A 362 13.56 6.01 -14.57
N ASN A 363 12.33 5.60 -14.84
CA ASN A 363 12.00 4.80 -16.00
C ASN A 363 12.23 5.55 -17.33
N GLY A 364 12.37 6.88 -17.39
CA GLY A 364 12.69 7.52 -18.68
C GLY A 364 12.35 8.99 -18.78
N GLY A 365 12.49 9.70 -17.67
CA GLY A 365 12.30 11.14 -17.56
C GLY A 365 10.92 11.59 -18.02
N TRP A 366 10.90 12.71 -18.74
CA TRP A 366 9.67 13.38 -19.18
C TRP A 366 8.74 12.53 -20.06
N ILE A 367 9.26 11.55 -20.80
CA ILE A 367 8.43 10.67 -21.64
C ILE A 367 7.73 9.61 -20.78
N ALA A 368 8.40 9.12 -19.74
CA ALA A 368 7.85 8.08 -18.87
C ALA A 368 6.74 8.60 -17.93
N ILE A 369 6.76 9.89 -17.55
CA ILE A 369 5.72 10.52 -16.73
C ILE A 369 4.30 10.38 -17.34
N PRO A 370 4.01 10.88 -18.56
CA PRO A 370 2.68 10.77 -19.16
C PRO A 370 2.29 9.31 -19.41
N LEU A 371 3.21 8.49 -19.93
CA LEU A 371 2.92 7.09 -20.26
C LEU A 371 2.52 6.29 -19.01
N SER A 372 3.30 6.42 -17.94
CA SER A 372 3.07 5.68 -16.70
C SER A 372 1.85 6.21 -15.94
N ALA A 373 1.61 7.52 -15.96
CA ALA A 373 0.40 8.12 -15.38
C ALA A 373 -0.88 7.63 -16.08
N VAL A 374 -0.88 7.57 -17.41
CA VAL A 374 -2.01 7.04 -18.19
C VAL A 374 -2.23 5.56 -17.91
N LEU A 375 -1.16 4.76 -17.90
CA LEU A 375 -1.27 3.33 -17.66
C LEU A 375 -1.72 3.05 -16.21
N LEU A 376 -1.24 3.80 -15.24
CA LEU A 376 -1.70 3.68 -13.86
C LEU A 376 -3.17 4.08 -13.71
N ALA A 377 -3.60 5.17 -14.37
CA ALA A 377 -5.01 5.57 -14.41
C ALA A 377 -5.90 4.45 -14.97
N PHE A 378 -5.44 3.82 -16.05
CA PHE A 378 -6.12 2.67 -16.65
C PHE A 378 -6.22 1.51 -15.67
N GLN A 379 -5.12 1.13 -15.00
CA GLN A 379 -5.14 0.06 -14.00
C GLN A 379 -6.04 0.37 -12.80
N ALA A 380 -6.01 1.61 -12.31
CA ALA A 380 -6.86 2.04 -11.19
C ALA A 380 -8.35 1.86 -11.51
N VAL A 381 -8.78 2.34 -12.68
CA VAL A 381 -10.17 2.18 -13.12
C VAL A 381 -10.49 0.72 -13.42
N LEU A 382 -9.62 0.01 -14.14
CA LEU A 382 -9.83 -1.40 -14.51
C LEU A 382 -9.97 -2.30 -13.28
N LEU A 383 -9.05 -2.22 -12.32
CA LEU A 383 -9.08 -3.03 -11.12
C LEU A 383 -10.36 -2.79 -10.31
N GLU A 384 -10.80 -1.54 -10.19
CA GLU A 384 -12.07 -1.25 -9.54
C GLU A 384 -13.24 -1.87 -10.31
N ARG A 385 -13.26 -1.78 -11.65
CA ARG A 385 -14.32 -2.41 -12.47
C ARG A 385 -14.33 -3.93 -12.39
N VAL A 386 -13.16 -4.56 -12.20
CA VAL A 386 -13.04 -6.00 -11.97
C VAL A 386 -13.59 -6.35 -10.59
N LEU A 387 -13.20 -5.62 -9.53
CA LEU A 387 -13.69 -5.84 -8.17
C LEU A 387 -15.21 -5.61 -8.04
N GLU A 388 -15.81 -4.74 -8.85
CA GLU A 388 -17.26 -4.56 -8.97
C GLU A 388 -18.00 -5.77 -9.58
N ARG A 389 -17.28 -6.70 -10.24
CA ARG A 389 -17.87 -7.80 -11.05
C ARG A 389 -17.54 -9.20 -10.54
N VAL A 390 -16.48 -9.35 -9.78
CA VAL A 390 -16.17 -10.63 -9.11
C VAL A 390 -17.20 -10.91 -8.01
N PRO A 391 -17.33 -12.16 -7.53
CA PRO A 391 -18.20 -12.48 -6.41
C PRO A 391 -17.97 -11.53 -5.23
N PRO A 392 -19.04 -11.02 -4.58
CA PRO A 392 -18.93 -10.03 -3.51
C PRO A 392 -17.91 -10.41 -2.43
N ILE A 393 -17.84 -11.69 -2.06
CA ILE A 393 -16.90 -12.17 -1.04
C ILE A 393 -15.45 -12.13 -1.52
N ALA A 394 -15.17 -12.50 -2.77
CA ALA A 394 -13.83 -12.35 -3.33
C ALA A 394 -13.39 -10.88 -3.33
N ALA A 395 -14.29 -9.96 -3.73
CA ALA A 395 -14.02 -8.54 -3.66
C ALA A 395 -13.76 -8.06 -2.22
N VAL A 396 -14.58 -8.48 -1.25
CA VAL A 396 -14.39 -8.08 0.16
C VAL A 396 -13.06 -8.56 0.73
N LEU A 397 -12.61 -9.76 0.36
CA LEU A 397 -11.32 -10.29 0.79
C LEU A 397 -10.14 -9.47 0.25
N VAL A 398 -10.25 -8.96 -0.98
CA VAL A 398 -9.12 -8.33 -1.70
C VAL A 398 -9.09 -6.82 -1.53
N MET A 399 -10.24 -6.15 -1.45
CA MET A 399 -10.34 -4.68 -1.40
C MET A 399 -9.48 -4.02 -0.31
N PRO A 400 -9.39 -4.52 0.94
CA PRO A 400 -8.53 -3.93 1.95
C PRO A 400 -7.05 -3.97 1.57
N ALA A 401 -6.58 -5.08 1.01
CA ALA A 401 -5.22 -5.22 0.50
C ALA A 401 -4.97 -4.30 -0.70
N THR A 402 -5.94 -4.16 -1.61
CA THR A 402 -5.88 -3.21 -2.72
C THR A 402 -5.78 -1.76 -2.25
N ALA A 403 -6.52 -1.37 -1.22
CA ALA A 403 -6.43 -0.03 -0.65
C ALA A 403 -5.03 0.25 -0.06
N VAL A 404 -4.45 -0.70 0.66
CA VAL A 404 -3.04 -0.62 1.10
C VAL A 404 -2.09 -0.58 -0.10
N GLY A 405 -2.38 -1.38 -1.13
CA GLY A 405 -1.64 -1.40 -2.39
C GLY A 405 -1.59 -0.02 -3.05
N TRP A 406 -2.70 0.71 -3.09
CA TRP A 406 -2.73 2.08 -3.61
C TRP A 406 -1.90 3.07 -2.80
N LEU A 407 -1.79 2.90 -1.48
CA LEU A 407 -0.88 3.71 -0.65
C LEU A 407 0.59 3.39 -0.98
N MET A 408 0.93 2.12 -1.23
CA MET A 408 2.28 1.72 -1.66
C MET A 408 2.61 2.23 -3.06
N VAL A 409 1.64 2.23 -3.98
CA VAL A 409 1.79 2.86 -5.30
C VAL A 409 2.08 4.35 -5.12
N ALA A 410 1.31 5.08 -4.30
CA ALA A 410 1.53 6.51 -4.06
C ALA A 410 2.96 6.79 -3.54
N ARG A 411 3.48 5.88 -2.71
CA ARG A 411 4.84 5.90 -2.18
C ARG A 411 5.91 5.64 -3.23
N GLY A 412 5.58 5.22 -4.45
CA GLY A 412 6.52 4.83 -5.52
C GLY A 412 7.02 3.40 -5.40
N ASN A 413 6.09 2.52 -5.04
CA ASN A 413 6.26 1.08 -5.09
C ASN A 413 5.10 0.46 -5.86
N SER A 414 4.99 0.79 -7.15
CA SER A 414 3.86 0.36 -7.96
C SER A 414 3.74 -1.16 -8.09
N VAL A 415 4.88 -1.87 -8.14
CA VAL A 415 4.94 -3.32 -8.33
C VAL A 415 4.42 -4.07 -7.11
N ILE A 416 4.88 -3.74 -5.90
CA ILE A 416 4.36 -4.38 -4.68
C ILE A 416 2.92 -3.95 -4.45
N GLY A 417 2.62 -2.66 -4.64
CA GLY A 417 1.27 -2.12 -4.40
C GLY A 417 0.21 -2.77 -5.29
N LEU A 418 0.46 -2.89 -6.59
CA LEU A 418 -0.43 -3.61 -7.51
C LEU A 418 -0.39 -5.12 -7.26
N GLY A 419 0.76 -5.66 -6.87
CA GLY A 419 0.97 -7.07 -6.52
C GLY A 419 -0.01 -7.61 -5.50
N TYR A 420 -0.33 -6.85 -4.45
CA TYR A 420 -1.35 -7.28 -3.47
C TYR A 420 -2.69 -7.60 -4.13
N THR A 421 -3.13 -6.80 -5.09
CA THR A 421 -4.40 -7.07 -5.78
C THR A 421 -4.28 -8.24 -6.73
N TYR A 422 -3.23 -8.24 -7.56
CA TYR A 422 -3.04 -9.27 -8.58
C TYR A 422 -2.79 -10.64 -7.99
N TYR A 423 -2.03 -10.79 -6.91
CA TYR A 423 -1.81 -12.09 -6.28
C TYR A 423 -3.02 -12.56 -5.48
N LEU A 424 -3.71 -11.67 -4.76
CA LEU A 424 -4.82 -12.09 -3.88
C LEU A 424 -6.11 -12.35 -4.64
N LEU A 425 -6.36 -11.66 -5.76
CA LEU A 425 -7.62 -11.81 -6.49
C LEU A 425 -7.84 -13.23 -7.05
N PRO A 426 -6.89 -13.86 -7.78
CA PRO A 426 -7.03 -15.24 -8.22
C PRO A 426 -7.19 -16.21 -7.05
N VAL A 427 -6.46 -16.01 -5.95
CA VAL A 427 -6.58 -16.86 -4.76
C VAL A 427 -7.98 -16.76 -4.14
N ALA A 428 -8.49 -15.54 -3.94
CA ALA A 428 -9.83 -15.31 -3.41
C ALA A 428 -10.91 -15.91 -4.33
N MET A 429 -10.75 -15.78 -5.66
CA MET A 429 -11.62 -16.40 -6.65
C MET A 429 -11.61 -17.92 -6.56
N LEU A 430 -10.44 -18.55 -6.51
CA LEU A 430 -10.30 -20.01 -6.41
C LEU A 430 -10.95 -20.55 -5.13
N ILE A 431 -10.74 -19.87 -4.00
CA ILE A 431 -11.39 -20.21 -2.73
C ILE A 431 -12.93 -20.11 -2.87
N CYS A 432 -13.43 -19.06 -3.50
CA CYS A 432 -14.86 -18.89 -3.72
C CYS A 432 -15.44 -19.97 -4.65
N VAL A 433 -14.70 -20.39 -5.68
CA VAL A 433 -15.08 -21.54 -6.53
C VAL A 433 -15.13 -22.83 -5.70
N ALA A 434 -14.06 -23.12 -4.95
CA ALA A 434 -13.95 -24.33 -4.13
C ALA A 434 -15.06 -24.46 -3.08
N LEU A 435 -15.52 -23.33 -2.52
CA LEU A 435 -16.62 -23.28 -1.55
C LEU A 435 -18.02 -23.18 -2.19
N GLY A 436 -18.13 -23.40 -3.51
CA GLY A 436 -19.38 -23.34 -4.25
C GLY A 436 -20.10 -22.01 -4.10
N MET A 437 -19.34 -20.91 -3.98
CA MET A 437 -19.86 -19.54 -3.89
C MET A 437 -20.09 -18.94 -5.26
N ILE A 438 -19.41 -19.47 -6.27
CA ILE A 438 -19.63 -19.12 -7.66
C ILE A 438 -20.48 -20.24 -8.28
N GLN A 439 -21.77 -19.99 -8.40
CA GLN A 439 -22.54 -20.71 -9.41
C GLN A 439 -22.13 -20.12 -10.76
N TRP A 440 -21.12 -20.72 -11.39
CA TRP A 440 -20.86 -20.45 -12.80
C TRP A 440 -22.15 -20.75 -13.55
N ALA A 441 -22.60 -19.80 -14.36
CA ALA A 441 -23.88 -19.79 -15.05
C ALA A 441 -24.04 -21.00 -16.00
N SER A 442 -24.33 -22.18 -15.46
CA SER A 442 -24.90 -23.29 -16.23
C SER A 442 -26.37 -23.05 -16.59
N THR A 443 -26.95 -21.92 -16.19
CA THR A 443 -28.34 -21.53 -16.45
C THR A 443 -28.50 -20.40 -17.47
N GLY A 444 -27.41 -19.93 -18.11
CA GLY A 444 -27.48 -18.82 -19.07
C GLY A 444 -27.89 -17.46 -18.46
N ARG A 445 -28.07 -17.39 -17.14
CA ARG A 445 -28.26 -16.16 -16.39
C ARG A 445 -26.94 -15.89 -15.67
N GLY A 446 -26.28 -14.78 -15.99
CA GLY A 446 -25.08 -14.34 -15.28
C GLY A 446 -25.31 -14.27 -13.77
N PRO A 447 -24.25 -14.04 -12.95
CA PRO A 447 -24.40 -13.90 -11.51
C PRO A 447 -25.54 -12.93 -11.21
N VAL A 448 -26.58 -13.40 -10.51
CA VAL A 448 -27.73 -12.59 -10.13
C VAL A 448 -27.25 -11.62 -9.04
N LEU A 449 -26.63 -10.53 -9.47
CA LEU A 449 -26.44 -9.35 -8.67
C LEU A 449 -27.85 -8.78 -8.49
N ARG A 450 -28.42 -8.97 -7.29
CA ARG A 450 -29.67 -8.29 -6.94
C ARG A 450 -29.45 -6.81 -7.16
N ASP A 451 -30.30 -6.19 -7.97
CA ASP A 451 -30.33 -4.73 -8.11
C ASP A 451 -30.34 -4.11 -6.69
N PRO A 452 -29.52 -3.08 -6.43
CA PRO A 452 -29.64 -2.35 -5.18
C PRO A 452 -31.09 -1.88 -5.08
N ALA A 453 -31.74 -2.20 -3.96
CA ALA A 453 -33.09 -1.71 -3.68
C ALA A 453 -33.13 -0.20 -3.97
N PRO A 454 -34.18 0.30 -4.64
CA PRO A 454 -34.30 1.73 -4.93
C PRO A 454 -34.12 2.51 -3.61
N PRO A 455 -33.47 3.67 -3.64
CA PRO A 455 -33.34 4.49 -2.44
C PRO A 455 -34.74 4.71 -1.86
N LEU A 456 -34.91 4.40 -0.58
CA LEU A 456 -36.11 4.78 0.17
C LEU A 456 -36.27 6.29 0.01
N GLN A 457 -37.39 6.69 -0.60
CA GLN A 457 -37.75 8.10 -0.82
C GLN A 457 -38.02 8.81 0.49
#